data_AF-A0A7Y2B2Z4-F1
#
_entry.id   AF-A0A7Y2B2Z4-F1
#
_cell.length_a   1.000
_cell.length_b   1.000
_cell.length_c   1.000
_cell.angle_alpha   90.00
_cell.angle_beta   90.00
_cell.angle_gamma   90.00
#
_symmetry.space_group_name_H-M   'P 1'
#
loop_
_entity.id
_entity.type
_entity.pdbx_description
1 polymer ?
#
loop_
_entity_poly.entity_id
_entity_poly.type
_entity_poly.pdbx_seq_one_letter_code
_entity_poly.pdbx_strand_id
1 'polypeptide(L)'
;NQDGNLCIFHSNSLHGTFEPHARFPVKSSLHGSRMAGAFFHENGKLFRPAQNAVARYGGSVLLYEVVSLTPNEYREVEVREILPDPRSPFGRAFHTVSTAGDLTVVDGMRFRV
;
A
#
# COMPACT_ATOMS: atom_id res chain seq x y z
N ASN A 1 -6.51 -1.96 15.78
CA ASN A 1 -5.78 -2.76 14.76
C ASN A 1 -4.72 -1.88 14.15
N GLN A 2 -3.48 -1.95 14.66
CA GLN A 2 -2.35 -1.10 14.28
C GLN A 2 -1.24 -1.96 13.68
N ASP A 3 -1.57 -2.80 12.70
CA ASP A 3 -0.58 -3.65 12.05
C ASP A 3 0.39 -2.77 11.25
N GLY A 4 1.55 -2.51 11.85
CA GLY A 4 2.61 -1.67 11.29
C GLY A 4 3.62 -2.46 10.47
N ASN A 5 3.42 -3.76 10.22
CA ASN A 5 4.40 -4.59 9.53
C ASN A 5 4.04 -4.80 8.06
N LEU A 6 5.03 -4.64 7.17
CA LEU A 6 4.99 -5.16 5.81
C LEU A 6 5.80 -6.44 5.78
N CYS A 7 5.12 -7.54 5.45
CA CYS A 7 5.69 -8.87 5.35
C CYS A 7 5.61 -9.34 3.91
N ILE A 8 6.72 -9.86 3.37
CA ILE A 8 6.79 -10.42 2.02
C ILE A 8 7.12 -11.91 2.15
N PHE A 9 6.44 -12.71 1.34
CA PHE A 9 6.68 -14.14 1.20
C PHE A 9 6.78 -14.47 -0.29
N HIS A 10 7.53 -15.50 -0.65
CA HIS A 10 7.69 -15.94 -2.03
C HIS A 10 7.66 -17.47 -2.15
N SER A 11 7.28 -17.96 -3.33
CA SER A 11 7.33 -19.36 -3.70
C SER A 11 7.59 -19.52 -5.19
N ASN A 12 8.15 -20.67 -5.58
CA ASN A 12 8.34 -21.02 -7.00
C ASN A 12 7.04 -21.51 -7.66
N SER A 13 5.97 -21.74 -6.91
CA SER A 13 4.66 -22.09 -7.44
C SER A 13 3.52 -21.56 -6.56
N LEU A 14 2.33 -21.36 -7.15
CA LEU A 14 1.17 -20.84 -6.43
C LEU A 14 0.65 -21.78 -5.32
N HIS A 15 0.89 -23.09 -5.47
CA HIS A 15 0.51 -24.12 -4.49
C HIS A 15 1.69 -24.62 -3.65
N GLY A 16 2.86 -23.98 -3.78
CA GLY A 16 4.07 -24.35 -3.05
C GLY A 16 4.10 -23.78 -1.63
N THR A 17 5.14 -24.16 -0.89
CA THR A 17 5.46 -23.51 0.40
C THR A 17 5.91 -22.08 0.15
N PHE A 18 5.37 -21.14 0.92
CA PHE A 18 5.76 -19.74 0.89
C PHE A 18 6.82 -19.48 1.95
N GLU A 19 8.02 -19.13 1.49
CA GLU A 19 9.14 -18.79 2.37
C GLU A 19 9.11 -17.29 2.67
N PRO A 20 9.41 -16.87 3.92
CA PRO A 20 9.52 -15.47 4.25
C PRO A 20 10.72 -14.83 3.53
N HIS A 21 10.55 -13.59 3.08
CA HIS A 21 11.65 -12.78 2.56
C HIS A 21 12.78 -12.67 3.59
N ALA A 22 14.05 -12.67 3.15
CA ALA A 22 15.22 -12.71 4.06
C ALA A 22 15.24 -11.59 5.12
N ARG A 23 14.64 -10.44 4.80
CA ARG A 23 14.36 -9.33 5.73
C ARG A 23 12.93 -9.38 6.23
N PHE A 24 12.60 -10.26 7.17
CA PHE A 24 11.23 -10.41 7.68
C PHE A 24 11.06 -9.77 9.08
N PRO A 25 10.16 -8.79 9.28
CA PRO A 25 9.42 -8.01 8.28
C PRO A 25 10.32 -7.07 7.48
N VAL A 26 9.90 -6.68 6.27
CA VAL A 26 10.70 -5.78 5.42
C VAL A 26 10.58 -4.32 5.84
N LYS A 27 9.48 -3.96 6.52
CA LYS A 27 9.20 -2.62 7.06
C LYS A 27 8.33 -2.75 8.31
N SER A 28 8.58 -1.93 9.33
CA SER A 28 7.75 -1.81 10.54
C SER A 28 7.51 -0.33 10.87
N SER A 29 6.35 0.19 10.49
CA SER A 29 5.94 1.59 10.63
C SER A 29 4.43 1.74 10.41
N LEU A 30 3.78 2.66 11.13
CA LEU A 30 2.42 3.10 10.79
C LEU A 30 2.38 3.96 9.53
N HIS A 31 3.54 4.45 9.07
CA HIS A 31 3.71 5.16 7.81
C HIS A 31 4.07 4.18 6.69
N GLY A 32 3.06 3.72 5.96
CA GLY A 32 3.26 3.04 4.68
C GLY A 32 3.63 1.56 4.74
N SER A 33 3.43 0.85 5.86
CA SER A 33 3.56 -0.62 5.86
C SER A 33 2.29 -1.32 5.41
N ARG A 34 1.12 -0.85 5.87
CA ARG A 34 -0.17 -1.46 5.53
C ARG A 34 -0.49 -1.21 4.06
N MET A 35 -0.97 -2.24 3.36
CA MET A 35 -1.37 -2.13 1.95
C MET A 35 -2.60 -1.24 1.77
N ALA A 36 -2.65 -0.51 0.66
CA ALA A 36 -3.77 0.34 0.26
C ALA A 36 -4.29 -0.01 -1.14
N GLY A 37 -4.30 -1.29 -1.50
CA GLY A 37 -4.74 -1.79 -2.81
C GLY A 37 -3.72 -2.69 -3.49
N ALA A 38 -3.99 -3.02 -4.76
CA ALA A 38 -3.11 -3.85 -5.57
C ALA A 38 -1.87 -3.08 -6.05
N PHE A 39 -0.77 -3.80 -6.26
CA PHE A 39 0.35 -3.25 -7.02
C PHE A 39 -0.09 -2.97 -8.45
N PHE A 40 0.48 -1.95 -9.06
CA PHE A 40 0.22 -1.61 -10.46
C PHE A 40 1.51 -1.18 -11.17
N HIS A 41 1.52 -1.34 -12.49
CA HIS A 41 2.61 -0.86 -13.34
C HIS A 41 2.20 0.41 -14.05
N GLU A 42 3.11 1.39 -14.08
CA GLU A 42 2.93 2.67 -14.79
C GLU A 42 4.29 3.07 -15.37
N ASN A 43 4.35 3.33 -16.68
CA ASN A 43 5.59 3.71 -17.38
C ASN A 43 6.79 2.77 -17.11
N GLY A 44 6.54 1.46 -17.07
CA GLY A 44 7.58 0.44 -16.84
C GLY A 44 8.06 0.30 -15.40
N LYS A 45 7.43 1.01 -14.44
CA LYS A 45 7.77 0.96 -13.02
C LYS A 45 6.66 0.28 -12.21
N LEU A 46 7.04 -0.40 -11.14
CA LEU A 46 6.12 -1.06 -10.21
C LEU A 46 5.80 -0.14 -9.03
N PHE A 47 4.52 0.07 -8.76
CA PHE A 47 4.05 0.90 -7.65
C PHE A 47 3.25 0.10 -6.64
N ARG A 48 3.47 0.41 -5.36
CA ARG A 48 2.78 -0.15 -4.21
C ARG A 48 1.97 0.94 -3.49
N PRO A 49 0.64 0.85 -3.49
CA PRO A 49 -0.19 1.63 -2.58
C PRO A 49 -0.02 1.17 -1.14
N ALA A 50 0.16 2.12 -0.23
CA ALA A 50 0.21 1.88 1.21
C ALA A 50 -0.61 2.91 1.98
N GLN A 51 -1.01 2.61 3.20
CA GLN A 51 -1.75 3.54 4.05
C GLN A 51 -0.78 4.38 4.89
N ASN A 52 -1.05 5.67 5.01
CA ASN A 52 -0.54 6.47 6.12
C ASN A 52 -1.51 6.32 7.29
N ALA A 53 -1.12 5.52 8.28
CA ALA A 53 -1.93 5.25 9.47
C ALA A 53 -1.47 6.05 10.70
N VAL A 54 -0.55 7.01 10.56
CA VAL A 54 0.10 7.71 11.68
C VAL A 54 -0.91 8.53 12.50
N ALA A 55 -1.68 9.39 11.82
CA ALA A 55 -2.65 10.24 12.51
C ALA A 55 -3.98 9.51 12.80
N ARG A 56 -4.35 8.57 11.94
CA ARG A 56 -5.54 7.73 12.04
C ARG A 56 -5.42 6.55 11.10
N TYR A 57 -6.16 5.48 11.38
CA TYR A 57 -6.31 4.38 10.43
C TYR A 57 -6.79 4.89 9.06
N GLY A 58 -5.94 4.66 8.05
CA GLY A 58 -6.07 5.13 6.68
C GLY A 58 -6.34 6.64 6.58
N GLY A 59 -5.46 7.47 7.16
CA GLY A 59 -5.55 8.91 7.00
C GLY A 59 -5.46 9.34 5.53
N SER A 60 -4.56 8.71 4.79
CA SER A 60 -4.26 8.96 3.38
C SER A 60 -3.59 7.74 2.75
N VAL A 61 -3.37 7.78 1.43
CA VAL A 61 -2.64 6.74 0.68
C VAL A 61 -1.27 7.26 0.26
N LEU A 62 -0.24 6.47 0.53
CA LEU A 62 1.12 6.65 0.07
C LEU A 62 1.35 5.78 -1.16
N LEU A 63 2.03 6.32 -2.17
CA LEU A 63 2.52 5.57 -3.31
C LEU A 63 4.02 5.37 -3.16
N TYR A 64 4.45 4.12 -3.22
CA TYR A 64 5.85 3.73 -3.25
C TYR A 64 6.21 3.19 -4.63
N GLU A 65 7.31 3.67 -5.22
CA GLU A 65 7.98 2.96 -6.32
C GLU A 65 8.79 1.80 -5.72
N VAL A 66 8.54 0.58 -6.19
CA VAL A 66 9.34 -0.59 -5.80
C VAL A 66 10.56 -0.67 -6.70
N VAL A 67 11.72 -0.41 -6.11
CA VAL A 67 13.01 -0.29 -6.81
C VAL A 67 13.72 -1.64 -6.90
N SER A 68 13.57 -2.50 -5.88
CA SER A 68 14.08 -3.88 -5.89
C SER A 68 13.11 -4.79 -5.14
N LEU A 69 12.83 -5.95 -5.73
CA LEU A 69 12.01 -7.01 -5.17
C LEU A 69 12.57 -8.37 -5.59
N THR A 70 13.38 -8.96 -4.72
CA THR A 70 13.94 -10.31 -4.85
C THR A 70 13.73 -11.05 -3.53
N PRO A 71 14.01 -12.36 -3.43
CA PRO A 71 13.96 -13.09 -2.15
C PRO A 71 14.83 -12.49 -1.02
N ASN A 72 15.90 -11.77 -1.38
CA ASN A 72 16.92 -11.29 -0.44
C ASN A 72 16.95 -9.77 -0.30
N GLU A 73 16.34 -9.03 -1.23
CA GLU A 73 16.34 -7.59 -1.26
C GLU A 73 14.94 -7.05 -1.53
N TYR A 74 14.49 -6.16 -0.65
CA TYR A 74 13.32 -5.32 -0.87
C TYR A 74 13.70 -3.86 -0.63
N ARG A 75 13.44 -3.02 -1.64
CA ARG A 75 13.64 -1.58 -1.56
C ARG A 75 12.51 -0.85 -2.27
N GLU A 76 11.99 0.16 -1.60
CA GLU A 76 10.98 1.06 -2.14
C GLU A 76 11.32 2.52 -1.84
N VAL A 77 10.77 3.44 -2.63
CA VAL A 77 10.91 4.88 -2.44
C VAL A 77 9.53 5.51 -2.47
N GLU A 78 9.19 6.30 -1.46
CA GLU A 78 7.94 7.05 -1.44
C GLU A 78 7.97 8.12 -2.53
N VAL A 79 6.96 8.14 -3.41
CA VAL A 79 6.89 9.10 -4.53
C VAL A 79 5.77 10.11 -4.39
N ARG A 80 4.71 9.76 -3.64
CA ARG A 80 3.54 10.64 -3.47
C ARG A 80 2.71 10.22 -2.26
N GLU A 81 2.10 11.21 -1.63
CA GLU A 81 0.97 11.03 -0.73
C GLU A 81 -0.30 11.60 -1.38
N ILE A 82 -1.40 10.85 -1.31
CA ILE A 82 -2.72 11.20 -1.81
C ILE A 82 -3.60 11.45 -0.59
N LEU A 83 -3.89 12.72 -0.35
CA LEU A 83 -4.76 13.15 0.74
C LEU A 83 -6.24 13.01 0.35
N PRO A 84 -7.15 12.73 1.31
CA PRO A 84 -8.59 12.82 1.06
C PRO A 84 -8.99 14.22 0.59
N ASP A 85 -9.87 14.32 -0.42
CA ASP A 85 -10.39 15.62 -0.85
C ASP A 85 -11.41 16.14 0.19
N PRO A 86 -11.13 17.27 0.88
CA PRO A 86 -12.04 17.80 1.90
C PRO A 86 -13.38 18.26 1.35
N ARG A 87 -13.51 18.46 0.03
CA ARG A 87 -14.77 18.82 -0.64
C ARG A 87 -15.66 17.60 -0.92
N SER A 88 -15.10 16.39 -0.85
CA SER A 88 -15.86 15.16 -1.00
C SER A 88 -16.75 14.93 0.22
N PRO A 89 -17.99 14.45 0.05
CA PRO A 89 -18.78 13.99 1.19
C PRO A 89 -18.13 12.81 1.93
N PHE A 90 -17.10 12.19 1.34
CA PHE A 90 -16.28 11.11 1.90
C PHE A 90 -14.83 11.56 2.25
N GLY A 91 -14.60 12.87 2.43
CA GLY A 91 -13.27 13.46 2.62
C GLY A 91 -12.62 13.30 4.00
N ARG A 92 -13.11 12.41 4.88
CA ARG A 92 -12.54 12.27 6.24
C ARG A 92 -11.31 11.36 6.30
N ALA A 93 -11.22 10.40 5.39
CA ALA A 93 -10.18 9.38 5.32
C ALA A 93 -10.30 8.67 3.94
N PHE A 94 -9.20 8.11 3.45
CA PHE A 94 -9.10 7.39 2.18
C PHE A 94 -8.09 6.25 2.34
N HIS A 95 -8.50 5.00 2.11
CA HIS A 95 -7.80 3.79 2.56
C HIS A 95 -7.27 2.92 1.43
N THR A 96 -7.90 2.96 0.25
CA THR A 96 -7.61 2.02 -0.84
C THR A 96 -7.64 2.69 -2.21
N VAL A 97 -6.56 2.59 -2.99
CA VAL A 97 -6.55 2.88 -4.43
C VAL A 97 -6.29 1.56 -5.19
N SER A 98 -7.13 1.25 -6.18
CA SER A 98 -6.92 0.10 -7.07
C SER A 98 -7.23 0.50 -8.50
N THR A 99 -6.51 -0.10 -9.46
CA THR A 99 -6.69 0.18 -10.89
C THR A 99 -7.05 -1.09 -11.65
N ALA A 100 -7.85 -0.93 -12.70
CA ALA A 100 -8.23 -1.98 -13.64
C ALA A 100 -8.42 -1.36 -15.03
N GLY A 101 -7.37 -1.42 -15.86
CA GLY A 101 -7.33 -0.65 -17.11
C GLY A 101 -7.44 0.85 -16.81
N ASP A 102 -8.34 1.53 -17.51
CA ASP A 102 -8.57 2.97 -17.35
C ASP A 102 -9.45 3.32 -16.13
N LEU A 103 -9.89 2.31 -15.37
CA LEU A 103 -10.69 2.52 -14.17
C LEU A 103 -9.79 2.62 -12.93
N THR A 104 -9.91 3.72 -12.20
CA THR A 104 -9.38 3.83 -10.84
C THR A 104 -10.53 3.83 -9.84
N VAL A 105 -10.44 2.94 -8.85
CA VAL A 105 -11.41 2.81 -7.76
C VAL A 105 -10.76 3.29 -6.47
N VAL A 106 -11.50 4.13 -5.76
CA VAL A 106 -11.13 4.69 -4.46
C VAL A 106 -12.27 4.50 -3.47
N ASP A 107 -11.94 4.30 -2.20
CA ASP A 107 -12.91 4.40 -1.11
C ASP A 107 -12.89 5.78 -0.46
N GLY A 108 -13.72 5.97 0.57
CA GLY A 108 -13.70 7.20 1.35
C GLY A 108 -14.58 7.10 2.58
N MET A 109 -14.20 7.80 3.63
CA MET A 109 -14.91 7.78 4.92
C MET A 109 -15.79 9.02 5.08
N ARG A 110 -17.02 8.79 5.56
CA ARG A 110 -17.90 9.83 6.10
C ARG A 110 -18.51 9.39 7.42
N PHE A 111 -18.81 10.35 8.29
CA PHE A 111 -19.71 10.08 9.41
C PHE A 111 -21.14 10.09 8.90
N ARG A 112 -21.95 9.17 9.42
CA ARG A 112 -23.40 9.23 9.26
C ARG A 112 -23.95 9.90 10.50
N VAL A 113 -24.54 11.07 10.31
CA VAL A 113 -25.36 11.76 11.32
C VAL A 113 -26.82 11.42 11.08
#